data_AF-A0AAV2LQ04-F1
#
_entry.id   AF-A0AAV2LQ04-F1
#
_cell.length_a   1.000
_cell.length_b   1.000
_cell.length_c   1.000
_cell.angle_alpha   90.00
_cell.angle_beta   90.00
_cell.angle_gamma   90.00
#
_symmetry.space_group_name_H-M   'P 1'
#
loop_
_entity.id
_entity.type
_entity.pdbx_description
1 polymer ?
#
loop_
_entity_poly.entity_id
_entity_poly.type
_entity_poly.pdbx_seq_one_letter_code
_entity_poly.pdbx_strand_id
1 'polypeptide(L)'
;MIVDFRKSTVPPPPPSVMDSPITSVESFRFLGTTITQDLKWEPTISSLIKKAQQRMYFLRQLRKAKLPAQMLVQFYTAIIESILTSSITVWFAGATVRDKQRLQRIVRSAEEVIGRSLPSLQDLYVARARGRAGRITADPSHPAHGLFQPLPSGRRLRSIRTRTSRHKNSFFPSAVGLLNTS
;
A
#
# COMPACT_ATOMS: atom_id res chain seq x y z
N MET A 1 -1.03 -18.95 3.10
CA MET A 1 -1.51 -18.30 1.85
C MET A 1 -1.06 -19.17 0.70
N ILE A 2 -2.00 -19.60 -0.16
CA ILE A 2 -1.66 -20.40 -1.34
C ILE A 2 -1.54 -19.43 -2.52
N VAL A 3 -0.42 -19.48 -3.24
CA VAL A 3 -0.21 -18.69 -4.44
C VAL A 3 0.06 -19.66 -5.59
N ASP A 4 -0.92 -19.80 -6.47
CA ASP A 4 -0.83 -20.69 -7.63
C ASP A 4 -0.44 -19.89 -8.88
N PHE A 5 0.73 -20.18 -9.44
CA PHE A 5 1.23 -19.59 -10.67
C PHE A 5 1.08 -20.52 -11.89
N ARG A 6 0.44 -21.69 -11.73
CA ARG A 6 0.27 -22.66 -12.80
C ARG A 6 -0.64 -22.09 -13.89
N LYS A 7 -0.40 -22.57 -15.11
CA LYS A 7 -1.24 -22.25 -16.28
C LYS A 7 -2.45 -23.20 -16.41
N SER A 8 -2.46 -24.30 -15.66
CA SER A 8 -3.55 -25.27 -15.67
C SER A 8 -4.79 -24.68 -15.01
N THR A 9 -5.95 -24.90 -15.62
CA THR A 9 -7.26 -24.49 -15.09
C THR A 9 -7.81 -25.50 -14.08
N VAL A 10 -7.18 -26.66 -13.93
CA VAL A 10 -7.61 -27.70 -12.99
C VAL A 10 -7.29 -27.25 -11.55
N PRO A 11 -8.30 -27.16 -10.66
CA PRO A 11 -8.06 -26.82 -9.26
C PRO A 11 -7.09 -27.81 -8.61
N PRO A 12 -6.11 -27.35 -7.81
CA PRO A 12 -5.29 -28.26 -7.02
C PRO A 12 -6.16 -29.01 -6.01
N PRO A 13 -5.79 -30.24 -5.64
CA PRO A 13 -6.36 -30.87 -4.46
C PRO A 13 -6.15 -29.97 -3.23
N PRO A 14 -7.09 -29.95 -2.27
CA PRO A 14 -6.98 -29.11 -1.09
C PRO A 14 -5.70 -29.48 -0.32
N PRO A 15 -4.87 -28.48 0.04
CA PRO A 15 -3.67 -28.77 0.81
C PRO A 15 -4.05 -29.27 2.20
N SER A 16 -3.30 -30.25 2.69
CA SER A 16 -3.41 -30.77 4.06
C SER A 16 -2.13 -30.51 4.85
N VAL A 17 -2.27 -30.33 6.16
CA VAL A 17 -1.15 -30.34 7.13
C VAL A 17 -1.45 -31.45 8.12
N MET A 18 -0.54 -32.42 8.26
CA MET A 18 -0.76 -33.59 9.13
C MET A 18 -2.13 -34.25 8.88
N ASP A 19 -2.43 -34.52 7.59
CA ASP A 19 -3.69 -35.11 7.11
C ASP A 19 -4.98 -34.34 7.43
N SER A 20 -4.86 -33.11 7.94
CA SER A 20 -5.99 -32.20 8.18
C SER A 20 -6.13 -31.23 7.00
N PRO A 21 -7.31 -31.15 6.34
CA PRO A 21 -7.52 -30.24 5.23
C PRO A 21 -7.44 -28.78 5.70
N ILE A 22 -6.71 -27.95 4.95
CA ILE A 22 -6.63 -26.51 5.23
C ILE A 22 -7.89 -25.83 4.66
N THR A 23 -8.66 -25.20 5.54
CA THR A 23 -9.85 -24.43 5.13
C THR A 23 -9.46 -23.21 4.30
N SER A 24 -10.02 -23.11 3.10
CA SER A 24 -9.93 -21.89 2.29
C SER A 24 -10.86 -20.83 2.86
N VAL A 25 -10.35 -19.60 3.03
CA VAL A 25 -11.12 -18.44 3.48
C VAL A 25 -11.16 -17.37 2.41
N GLU A 26 -12.31 -16.70 2.26
CA GLU A 26 -12.48 -15.62 1.27
C GLU A 26 -11.66 -14.38 1.59
N SER A 27 -11.42 -14.12 2.88
CA SER A 27 -10.56 -13.04 3.33
C SER A 27 -9.85 -13.37 4.63
N PHE A 28 -8.65 -12.81 4.80
CA PHE A 28 -7.86 -12.99 6.00
C PHE A 28 -7.19 -11.67 6.38
N ARG A 29 -7.19 -11.34 7.68
CA ARG A 29 -6.53 -10.14 8.18
C ARG A 29 -5.12 -10.46 8.65
N PHE A 30 -4.13 -9.90 7.96
CA PHE A 30 -2.72 -10.06 8.28
C PHE A 30 -2.08 -8.71 8.58
N LEU A 31 -1.51 -8.55 9.77
CA LEU A 31 -0.82 -7.33 10.22
C LEU A 31 -1.63 -6.03 10.00
N GLY A 32 -2.96 -6.11 10.11
CA GLY A 32 -3.86 -4.97 9.92
C GLY A 32 -4.35 -4.75 8.49
N THR A 33 -3.86 -5.50 7.50
CA THR A 33 -4.34 -5.49 6.10
C THR A 33 -5.25 -6.70 5.85
N THR A 34 -6.41 -6.47 5.25
CA THR A 34 -7.33 -7.55 4.83
C THR A 34 -6.95 -7.98 3.42
N ILE A 35 -6.48 -9.21 3.29
CA ILE A 35 -6.16 -9.87 2.03
C ILE A 35 -7.39 -10.69 1.63
N THR A 36 -8.03 -10.33 0.53
CA THR A 36 -9.15 -11.10 -0.04
C THR A 36 -8.63 -12.09 -1.07
N GLN A 37 -9.38 -13.15 -1.33
CA GLN A 37 -9.08 -14.15 -2.37
C GLN A 37 -8.95 -13.50 -3.75
N ASP A 38 -9.79 -12.50 -4.02
CA ASP A 38 -9.75 -11.72 -5.25
C ASP A 38 -8.79 -10.52 -5.19
N LEU A 39 -7.92 -10.43 -4.17
CA LEU A 39 -6.95 -9.35 -3.88
C LEU A 39 -7.48 -7.93 -4.16
N LYS A 40 -8.78 -7.71 -3.90
CA LYS A 40 -9.37 -6.38 -3.88
C LYS A 40 -9.04 -5.71 -2.55
N TRP A 41 -8.65 -4.45 -2.65
CA TRP A 41 -8.21 -3.69 -1.49
C TRP A 41 -9.34 -2.89 -0.82
N GLU A 42 -10.56 -2.96 -1.36
CA GLU A 42 -11.72 -2.23 -0.85
C GLU A 42 -11.97 -2.48 0.66
N PRO A 43 -11.94 -3.73 1.18
CA PRO A 43 -12.18 -3.95 2.61
C PRO A 43 -11.11 -3.32 3.51
N THR A 44 -9.84 -3.40 3.07
CA THR A 44 -8.73 -2.73 3.75
C THR A 44 -8.94 -1.21 3.74
N ILE A 45 -9.23 -0.63 2.57
CA ILE A 45 -9.41 0.82 2.39
C ILE A 45 -10.59 1.34 3.19
N SER A 46 -11.72 0.63 3.17
CA SER A 46 -12.91 0.97 3.95
C SER A 46 -12.62 0.93 5.46
N SER A 47 -11.82 -0.04 5.94
CA SER A 47 -11.36 -0.07 7.33
C SER A 47 -10.45 1.13 7.67
N LEU A 48 -9.50 1.47 6.80
CA LEU A 48 -8.59 2.60 6.98
C LEU A 48 -9.35 3.93 7.02
N ILE A 49 -10.31 4.14 6.12
CA ILE A 49 -11.15 5.35 6.08
C ILE A 49 -11.92 5.51 7.38
N LYS A 50 -12.58 4.45 7.89
CA LYS A 50 -13.32 4.52 9.15
C LYS A 50 -12.42 4.94 10.31
N LYS A 51 -11.22 4.35 10.42
CA LYS A 51 -10.25 4.72 11.46
C LYS A 51 -9.77 6.16 11.31
N ALA A 52 -9.44 6.59 10.10
CA ALA A 52 -8.97 7.94 9.84
C ALA A 52 -10.07 8.99 10.14
N GLN A 53 -11.33 8.70 9.82
CA GLN A 53 -12.47 9.56 10.16
C GLN A 53 -12.67 9.72 11.67
N GLN A 54 -12.48 8.65 12.45
CA GLN A 54 -12.48 8.76 13.92
C GLN A 54 -11.36 9.69 14.42
N ARG A 55 -10.18 9.65 13.80
CA ARG A 55 -9.06 10.54 14.16
C ARG A 55 -9.24 11.98 13.69
N MET A 56 -9.96 12.21 12.61
CA MET A 56 -10.34 13.55 12.13
C MET A 56 -11.16 14.32 13.17
N TYR A 57 -11.96 13.64 14.00
CA TYR A 57 -12.66 14.29 15.10
C TYR A 57 -11.67 15.02 16.03
N PHE A 58 -10.60 14.34 16.46
CA PHE A 58 -9.58 14.93 17.33
C PHE A 58 -8.84 16.08 16.65
N LEU A 59 -8.50 15.95 15.36
CA LEU A 59 -7.88 17.06 14.62
C LEU A 59 -8.76 18.32 14.63
N ARG A 60 -10.08 18.17 14.44
CA ARG A 60 -11.03 19.30 14.53
C ARG A 60 -11.10 19.88 15.94
N GLN A 61 -11.06 19.05 16.99
CA GLN A 61 -11.04 19.55 18.37
C GLN A 61 -9.77 20.35 18.66
N LEU A 62 -8.61 19.88 18.21
CA LEU A 62 -7.35 20.62 18.36
C LEU A 62 -7.38 21.95 17.61
N ARG A 63 -8.01 21.99 16.42
CA ARG A 63 -8.23 23.25 15.70
C ARG A 63 -9.13 24.21 16.48
N LYS A 64 -10.21 23.72 17.10
CA LYS A 64 -11.10 24.54 17.96
C LYS A 64 -10.37 25.09 19.19
N ALA A 65 -9.44 24.32 19.74
CA ALA A 65 -8.55 24.76 20.81
C ALA A 65 -7.45 25.75 20.34
N LYS A 66 -7.52 26.22 19.08
CA LYS A 66 -6.63 27.23 18.50
C LYS A 66 -5.15 26.84 18.50
N LEU A 67 -4.84 25.53 18.40
CA LEU A 67 -3.46 25.09 18.26
C LEU A 67 -2.82 25.66 16.98
N PRO A 68 -1.49 25.96 17.00
CA PRO A 68 -0.76 26.39 15.82
C PRO A 68 -0.86 25.36 14.69
N ALA A 69 -0.95 25.84 13.45
CA ALA A 69 -1.07 24.98 12.27
C ALA A 69 0.07 23.94 12.17
N GLN A 70 1.29 24.30 12.61
CA GLN A 70 2.43 23.37 12.64
C GLN A 70 2.16 22.15 13.51
N MET A 71 1.57 22.33 14.70
CA MET A 71 1.24 21.23 15.60
C MET A 71 0.12 20.36 15.01
N LEU A 72 -0.84 20.97 14.30
CA LEU A 72 -1.90 20.23 13.63
C LEU A 72 -1.36 19.36 12.48
N VAL A 73 -0.38 19.87 11.71
CA VAL A 73 0.33 19.07 10.69
C VAL A 73 1.05 17.89 11.35
N GLN A 74 1.77 18.13 12.45
CA GLN A 74 2.45 17.04 13.18
C GLN A 74 1.46 15.99 13.70
N PHE A 75 0.32 16.42 14.25
CA PHE A 75 -0.75 15.52 14.68
C PHE A 75 -1.30 14.70 13.50
N TYR A 76 -1.59 15.36 12.37
CA TYR A 76 -2.05 14.69 11.16
C TYR A 76 -1.05 13.62 10.71
N THR A 77 0.23 13.97 10.57
CA THR A 77 1.27 13.05 10.10
C THR A 77 1.44 11.87 11.07
N ALA A 78 1.44 12.12 12.37
CA ALA A 78 1.63 11.08 13.37
C ALA A 78 0.43 10.13 13.51
N ILE A 79 -0.80 10.63 13.41
CA ILE A 79 -2.01 9.89 13.82
C ILE A 79 -2.90 9.49 12.64
N ILE A 80 -3.04 10.34 11.63
CA ILE A 80 -3.96 10.12 10.50
C ILE A 80 -3.20 9.55 9.30
N GLU A 81 -2.13 10.22 8.89
CA GLU A 81 -1.28 9.78 7.78
C GLU A 81 -0.68 8.40 8.07
N SER A 82 -0.22 8.14 9.30
CA SER A 82 0.31 6.84 9.70
C SER A 82 -0.68 5.68 9.51
N ILE A 83 -1.97 5.92 9.75
CA ILE A 83 -3.04 4.95 9.48
C ILE A 83 -3.23 4.80 7.98
N LEU A 84 -3.41 5.91 7.26
CA LEU A 84 -3.66 5.90 5.81
C LEU A 84 -2.50 5.29 5.01
N THR A 85 -1.28 5.39 5.51
CA THR A 85 -0.07 4.90 4.84
C THR A 85 0.37 3.52 5.34
N SER A 86 -0.39 2.91 6.25
CA SER A 86 -0.12 1.55 6.74
C SER A 86 -0.14 0.55 5.59
N SER A 87 0.98 -0.15 5.38
CA SER A 87 1.20 -1.10 4.28
C SER A 87 0.89 -0.52 2.88
N ILE A 88 0.98 0.80 2.68
CA ILE A 88 0.56 1.48 1.45
C ILE A 88 1.24 0.94 0.19
N THR A 89 2.48 0.46 0.32
CA THR A 89 3.25 -0.14 -0.77
C THR A 89 2.67 -1.45 -1.29
N VAL A 90 1.81 -2.11 -0.51
CA VAL A 90 1.17 -3.39 -0.86
C VAL A 90 -0.09 -3.18 -1.69
N TRP A 91 -0.94 -2.24 -1.28
CA TRP A 91 -2.31 -2.15 -1.80
C TRP A 91 -2.59 -0.94 -2.68
N PHE A 92 -1.82 0.16 -2.55
CA PHE A 92 -2.20 1.44 -3.16
C PHE A 92 -2.15 1.41 -4.69
N ALA A 93 -1.10 0.84 -5.29
CA ALA A 93 -1.03 0.71 -6.74
C ALA A 93 -2.18 -0.14 -7.31
N GLY A 94 -2.58 -1.20 -6.59
CA GLY A 94 -3.69 -2.08 -6.96
C GLY A 94 -5.09 -1.52 -6.64
N ALA A 95 -5.19 -0.39 -5.94
CA ALA A 95 -6.48 0.21 -5.60
C ALA A 95 -7.15 0.86 -6.82
N THR A 96 -8.48 0.84 -6.84
CA THR A 96 -9.26 1.49 -7.89
C THR A 96 -9.11 3.01 -7.82
N VAL A 97 -9.36 3.70 -8.93
CA VAL A 97 -9.37 5.18 -8.96
C VAL A 97 -10.39 5.73 -7.96
N ARG A 98 -11.57 5.10 -7.86
CA ARG A 98 -12.61 5.44 -6.88
C ARG A 98 -12.08 5.37 -5.45
N ASP A 99 -11.38 4.29 -5.10
CA ASP A 99 -10.85 4.11 -3.75
C ASP A 99 -9.72 5.09 -3.42
N LYS A 100 -8.83 5.37 -4.39
CA LYS A 100 -7.81 6.41 -4.25
C LYS A 100 -8.43 7.78 -4.01
N GLN A 101 -9.48 8.12 -4.74
CA GLN A 101 -10.23 9.37 -4.52
C GLN A 101 -10.90 9.41 -3.14
N ARG A 102 -11.52 8.31 -2.69
CA ARG A 102 -12.13 8.21 -1.35
C ARG A 102 -11.10 8.49 -0.25
N LEU A 103 -9.91 7.92 -0.35
CA LEU A 103 -8.83 8.16 0.60
C LEU A 103 -8.30 9.61 0.52
N GLN A 104 -8.11 10.15 -0.69
CA GLN A 104 -7.63 11.52 -0.89
C GLN A 104 -8.59 12.58 -0.32
N ARG A 105 -9.89 12.29 -0.21
CA ARG A 105 -10.85 13.18 0.46
C ARG A 105 -10.52 13.37 1.94
N ILE A 106 -9.99 12.36 2.62
CA ILE A 106 -9.57 12.50 4.03
C ILE A 106 -8.42 13.49 4.16
N VAL A 107 -7.45 13.41 3.24
CA VAL A 107 -6.33 14.36 3.19
C VAL A 107 -6.85 15.77 2.95
N ARG A 108 -7.73 15.96 1.94
CA ARG A 108 -8.33 17.26 1.64
C ARG A 108 -9.11 17.85 2.80
N SER A 109 -9.91 17.04 3.49
CA SER A 109 -10.60 17.49 4.69
C SER A 109 -9.65 17.87 5.83
N ALA A 110 -8.47 17.24 5.92
CA ALA A 110 -7.44 17.65 6.87
C ALA A 110 -6.79 18.98 6.45
N GLU A 111 -6.49 19.16 5.17
CA GLU A 111 -5.97 20.44 4.62
C GLU A 111 -6.92 21.60 4.95
N GLU A 112 -8.24 21.41 4.76
CA GLU A 112 -9.27 22.40 5.11
C GLU A 112 -9.28 22.76 6.60
N VAL A 113 -9.15 21.76 7.49
CA VAL A 113 -9.14 21.99 8.95
C VAL A 113 -7.86 22.71 9.39
N ILE A 114 -6.72 22.36 8.78
CA ILE A 114 -5.40 22.87 9.16
C ILE A 114 -5.12 24.25 8.51
N GLY A 115 -5.64 24.48 7.31
CA GLY A 115 -5.30 25.64 6.49
C GLY A 115 -3.91 25.55 5.85
N ARG A 116 -3.39 24.35 5.60
CA ARG A 116 -2.09 24.10 4.95
C ARG A 116 -2.20 22.94 3.98
N SER A 117 -1.41 22.99 2.90
CA SER A 117 -1.29 21.86 1.99
C SER A 117 -0.56 20.68 2.65
N LEU A 118 -1.03 19.47 2.38
CA LEU A 118 -0.47 18.21 2.85
C LEU A 118 -0.03 17.36 1.64
N PRO A 119 0.96 16.47 1.80
CA PRO A 119 1.34 15.55 0.73
C PRO A 119 0.15 14.70 0.25
N SER A 120 0.01 14.54 -1.06
CA SER A 120 -1.02 13.66 -1.60
C SER A 120 -0.70 12.19 -1.24
N LEU A 121 -1.73 11.33 -1.20
CA LEU A 121 -1.49 9.90 -0.98
C LEU A 121 -0.67 9.26 -2.10
N GLN A 122 -0.72 9.82 -3.31
CA GLN A 122 0.11 9.39 -4.42
C GLN A 122 1.59 9.68 -4.12
N ASP A 123 1.91 10.87 -3.62
CA ASP A 123 3.29 11.25 -3.28
C ASP A 123 3.82 10.42 -2.12
N LEU A 124 3.00 10.23 -1.08
CA LEU A 124 3.32 9.37 0.05
C LEU A 124 3.57 7.93 -0.40
N TYR A 125 2.73 7.38 -1.28
CA TYR A 125 2.94 6.07 -1.86
C TYR A 125 4.27 5.99 -2.64
N VAL A 126 4.54 6.95 -3.52
CA VAL A 126 5.77 6.96 -4.34
C VAL A 126 7.01 7.04 -3.45
N ALA A 127 7.02 7.94 -2.46
CA ALA A 127 8.12 8.08 -1.51
C ALA A 127 8.37 6.78 -0.73
N ARG A 128 7.30 6.13 -0.23
CA ARG A 128 7.40 4.87 0.53
C ARG A 128 7.85 3.71 -0.36
N ALA A 129 7.34 3.63 -1.60
CA ALA A 129 7.71 2.60 -2.55
C ALA A 129 9.19 2.69 -2.95
N ARG A 130 9.66 3.90 -3.27
CA ARG A 130 11.08 4.17 -3.57
C ARG A 130 11.97 3.86 -2.37
N GLY A 131 11.62 4.34 -1.18
CA GLY A 131 12.39 4.07 0.03
C GLY A 131 12.48 2.57 0.35
N ARG A 132 11.39 1.81 0.18
CA ARG A 132 11.39 0.36 0.39
C ARG A 132 12.23 -0.36 -0.67
N ALA A 133 12.07 0.00 -1.94
CA ALA A 133 12.83 -0.60 -3.03
C ALA A 133 14.33 -0.30 -2.94
N GLY A 134 14.69 0.93 -2.55
CA GLY A 134 16.07 1.33 -2.29
C GLY A 134 16.73 0.48 -1.21
N ARG A 135 16.03 0.22 -0.09
CA ARG A 135 16.55 -0.68 0.97
C ARG A 135 16.74 -2.12 0.49
N ILE A 136 15.82 -2.64 -0.33
CA ILE A 136 15.95 -4.00 -0.90
C ILE A 136 17.13 -4.07 -1.87
N THR A 137 17.31 -3.03 -2.69
CA THR A 137 18.39 -2.97 -3.67
C THR A 137 19.75 -2.79 -2.98
N ALA A 138 19.80 -2.05 -1.87
CA ALA A 138 21.02 -1.84 -1.09
C ALA A 138 21.45 -3.05 -0.25
N ASP A 139 20.58 -4.04 -0.06
CA ASP A 139 20.85 -5.24 0.74
C ASP A 139 20.96 -6.49 -0.16
N PRO A 140 22.19 -6.95 -0.48
CA PRO A 140 22.39 -8.15 -1.29
C PRO A 140 21.84 -9.43 -0.64
N SER A 141 21.68 -9.46 0.69
CA SER A 141 21.14 -10.63 1.41
C SER A 141 19.61 -10.70 1.36
N HIS A 142 18.94 -9.63 0.95
CA HIS A 142 17.49 -9.59 0.91
C HIS A 142 16.97 -10.59 -0.15
N PRO A 143 15.98 -11.45 0.17
CA PRO A 143 15.52 -12.51 -0.73
C PRO A 143 14.96 -11.99 -2.06
N ALA A 144 14.48 -10.75 -2.07
CA ALA A 144 13.98 -10.06 -3.26
C ALA A 144 15.01 -9.15 -3.95
N HIS A 145 16.28 -9.12 -3.53
CA HIS A 145 17.33 -8.29 -4.13
C HIS A 145 17.45 -8.54 -5.64
N GLY A 146 17.43 -9.82 -6.04
CA GLY A 146 17.50 -10.24 -7.44
C GLY A 146 16.31 -9.79 -8.32
N LEU A 147 15.25 -9.21 -7.76
CA LEU A 147 14.15 -8.61 -8.53
C LEU A 147 14.47 -7.17 -9.00
N PHE A 148 15.49 -6.52 -8.43
CA PHE A 148 15.92 -5.16 -8.76
C PHE A 148 17.26 -5.17 -9.51
N GLN A 149 17.33 -5.91 -10.61
CA GLN A 149 18.55 -6.02 -11.42
C GLN A 149 18.73 -4.81 -12.34
N PRO A 150 19.89 -4.13 -12.35
CA PRO A 150 20.18 -3.09 -13.34
C PRO A 150 20.38 -3.68 -14.74
N LEU A 151 20.09 -2.87 -15.77
CA LEU A 151 20.51 -3.11 -17.15
C LEU A 151 22.02 -2.85 -17.30
N PRO A 152 22.66 -3.34 -18.38
CA PRO A 152 24.10 -3.14 -18.60
C PRO A 152 24.56 -1.67 -18.53
N SER A 153 23.68 -0.72 -18.88
CA SER A 153 23.97 0.72 -18.78
C SER A 153 23.99 1.27 -17.36
N GLY A 154 23.54 0.50 -16.35
CA GLY A 154 23.41 0.92 -14.95
C GLY A 154 22.31 1.95 -14.67
N ARG A 155 21.73 2.58 -15.70
CA ARG A 155 20.77 3.69 -15.55
C ARG A 155 19.36 3.26 -15.18
N ARG A 156 18.97 2.05 -15.52
CA ARG A 156 17.59 1.54 -15.37
C ARG A 156 17.60 0.11 -14.86
N LEU A 157 16.57 -0.24 -14.12
CA LEU A 157 16.29 -1.60 -13.69
C LEU A 157 15.56 -2.38 -14.79
N ARG A 158 15.82 -3.69 -14.83
CA ARG A 158 15.14 -4.65 -15.70
C ARG A 158 13.66 -4.73 -15.32
N SER A 159 12.79 -4.40 -16.27
CA SER A 159 11.34 -4.49 -16.06
C SER A 159 10.90 -5.92 -15.77
N ILE A 160 10.03 -6.09 -14.77
CA ILE A 160 9.40 -7.38 -14.46
C ILE A 160 8.25 -7.61 -15.44
N ARG A 161 8.28 -8.72 -16.17
CA ARG A 161 7.24 -9.07 -17.13
C ARG A 161 5.96 -9.48 -16.40
N THR A 162 4.87 -8.76 -16.63
CA THR A 162 3.57 -9.02 -16.01
C THR A 162 2.49 -9.31 -17.05
N ARG A 163 1.64 -10.31 -16.82
CA ARG A 163 0.54 -10.68 -17.73
C ARG A 163 -0.80 -10.04 -17.36
N THR A 164 -0.95 -9.59 -16.12
CA THR A 164 -2.20 -9.03 -15.60
C THR A 164 -1.93 -7.67 -14.98
N SER A 165 -2.92 -6.78 -15.06
CA SER A 165 -2.88 -5.46 -14.38
C SER A 165 -2.67 -5.63 -12.87
N ARG A 166 -3.24 -6.69 -12.29
CA ARG A 166 -3.06 -7.05 -10.88
C ARG A 166 -1.59 -7.28 -10.53
N HIS A 167 -0.86 -8.09 -11.31
CA HIS A 167 0.56 -8.31 -11.07
C HIS A 167 1.36 -7.03 -11.36
N LYS A 168 1.05 -6.31 -12.43
CA LYS A 168 1.69 -5.02 -12.75
C LYS A 168 1.57 -4.00 -11.60
N ASN A 169 0.44 -4.01 -10.92
CA ASN A 169 0.14 -3.09 -9.82
C ASN A 169 0.53 -3.64 -8.44
N SER A 170 1.23 -4.79 -8.36
CA SER A 170 1.84 -5.24 -7.12
C SER A 170 3.15 -4.47 -6.85
N PHE A 171 3.68 -4.63 -5.64
CA PHE A 171 4.82 -3.85 -5.18
C PHE A 171 6.03 -3.88 -6.13
N PHE A 172 6.54 -5.06 -6.50
CA PHE A 172 7.82 -5.15 -7.23
C PHE A 172 7.76 -4.54 -8.64
N PRO A 173 6.82 -4.90 -9.53
CA PRO A 173 6.78 -4.32 -10.88
C PRO A 173 6.50 -2.81 -10.83
N SER A 174 5.64 -2.38 -9.90
CA SER A 174 5.34 -0.96 -9.74
C SER A 174 6.53 -0.16 -9.21
N ALA A 175 7.28 -0.69 -8.23
CA ALA A 175 8.48 -0.06 -7.69
C ALA A 175 9.60 0.05 -8.73
N VAL A 176 9.84 -1.01 -9.51
CA VAL A 176 10.76 -0.99 -10.65
C VAL A 176 10.38 0.10 -11.65
N GLY A 177 9.08 0.23 -11.95
CA GLY A 177 8.56 1.32 -12.78
C GLY A 177 8.89 2.71 -12.21
N LEU A 178 8.62 2.94 -10.92
CA LEU A 178 8.86 4.23 -10.24
C LEU A 178 10.34 4.63 -10.16
N LEU A 179 11.24 3.66 -10.11
CA LEU A 179 12.70 3.86 -10.12
C LEU A 179 13.27 4.06 -11.52
N ASN A 180 12.56 3.59 -12.55
CA ASN A 180 12.95 3.79 -13.95
C ASN A 180 12.51 5.14 -14.53
N THR A 181 11.59 5.83 -13.85
CA THR A 181 11.07 7.15 -14.24
C THR A 181 11.66 8.29 -13.41
N SER A 182 12.60 7.98 -12.51
CA SER A 182 13.38 8.97 -11.75
C SER A 182 14.62 9.42 -12.51
#